data_AF-A0ABD0YMW8-F1
#
_entry.id   AF-A0ABD0YMW8-F1
#
_cell.length_a   1.000
_cell.length_b   1.000
_cell.length_c   1.000
_cell.angle_alpha   90.00
_cell.angle_beta   90.00
_cell.angle_gamma   90.00
#
_symmetry.space_group_name_H-M   'P 1'
#
loop_
_entity.id
_entity.type
_entity.pdbx_description
1 polymer ?
#
loop_
_entity_poly.entity_id
_entity_poly.type
_entity_poly.pdbx_seq_one_letter_code
_entity_poly.pdbx_strand_id
1 'polypeptide(L)'
;MGEVHRGKVGGLHNWIYYNDQQGNINYIGYYYRIIFANNKGSLLCIKYEWMGAKKKEGSMFVGTSPEIELAIFTTCFMMVKGRCHAEMGGMRFKVVTVPNKNDTNLICTAYPINETF
;
A
#
# COMPACT_ATOMS: atom_id res chain seq x y z
N MET A 1 -5.91 3.47 -8.92
CA MET A 1 -5.52 3.55 -7.49
C MET A 1 -6.17 2.43 -6.67
N GLY A 2 -7.48 2.19 -6.81
CA GLY A 2 -8.18 1.01 -6.25
C GLY A 2 -9.37 0.59 -7.11
N GLU A 3 -9.88 -0.62 -6.91
CA GLU A 3 -11.03 -1.17 -7.62
C GLU A 3 -11.93 -1.98 -6.67
N VAL A 4 -13.24 -1.99 -6.94
CA VAL A 4 -14.17 -2.94 -6.33
C VAL A 4 -14.54 -3.97 -7.38
N HIS A 5 -14.14 -5.22 -7.17
CA HIS A 5 -14.48 -6.32 -8.07
C HIS A 5 -15.09 -7.47 -7.27
N ARG A 6 -16.30 -7.90 -7.66
CA ARG A 6 -17.06 -8.99 -7.01
C ARG A 6 -17.18 -8.83 -5.48
N GLY A 7 -17.46 -7.60 -5.02
CA GLY A 7 -17.63 -7.29 -3.59
C GLY A 7 -16.32 -7.30 -2.79
N LYS A 8 -15.16 -7.28 -3.45
CA LYS A 8 -13.84 -7.20 -2.82
C LYS A 8 -13.10 -5.95 -3.29
N VAL A 9 -12.39 -5.30 -2.38
CA VAL A 9 -11.56 -4.14 -2.68
C VAL A 9 -10.15 -4.59 -3.09
N GLY A 10 -9.85 -4.47 -4.38
CA GLY A 10 -8.50 -4.55 -4.94
C GLY A 10 -7.80 -3.19 -4.88
N GLY A 11 -6.49 -3.16 -4.64
CA GLY A 11 -5.75 -1.90 -4.59
C GLY A 11 -6.14 -0.99 -3.41
N LEU A 12 -6.17 0.32 -3.63
CA LEU A 12 -6.46 1.36 -2.64
C LEU A 12 -5.43 1.37 -1.50
N HIS A 13 -4.16 1.43 -1.88
CA HIS A 13 -2.99 1.41 -0.99
C HIS A 13 -2.27 2.77 -0.88
N ASN A 14 -2.82 3.82 -1.49
CA ASN A 14 -2.28 5.18 -1.41
C ASN A 14 -3.16 6.01 -0.47
N TRP A 15 -2.55 6.63 0.54
CA TRP A 15 -3.31 7.32 1.60
C TRP A 15 -3.99 8.60 1.11
N ILE A 16 -3.44 9.29 0.12
CA ILE A 16 -4.07 10.48 -0.47
C ILE A 16 -5.36 10.07 -1.17
N TYR A 17 -5.30 9.01 -1.98
CA TYR A 17 -6.49 8.50 -2.65
C TYR A 17 -7.48 7.86 -1.67
N TYR A 18 -7.01 7.20 -0.61
CA TYR A 18 -7.89 6.76 0.48
C TYR A 18 -8.63 7.95 1.13
N ASN A 19 -7.93 9.06 1.39
CA ASN A 19 -8.53 10.25 1.95
C ASN A 19 -9.52 10.92 0.99
N ASP A 20 -9.22 10.95 -0.31
CA ASP A 20 -10.13 11.46 -1.35
C ASP A 20 -11.47 10.70 -1.40
N GLN A 21 -11.48 9.44 -0.96
CA GLN A 21 -12.69 8.62 -0.85
C GLN A 21 -13.47 8.84 0.46
N GLN A 22 -13.25 9.97 1.14
CA GLN A 22 -14.03 10.36 2.32
C GLN A 22 -15.54 10.32 2.02
N GLY A 23 -16.32 9.75 2.95
CA GLY A 23 -17.75 9.53 2.79
C GLY A 23 -18.12 8.20 2.11
N ASN A 24 -17.22 7.62 1.31
CA ASN A 24 -17.38 6.28 0.73
C ASN A 24 -16.62 5.18 1.48
N ILE A 25 -15.78 5.59 2.44
CA ILE A 25 -14.98 4.70 3.27
C ILE A 25 -15.53 4.65 4.68
N ASN A 26 -15.71 3.43 5.18
CA ASN A 26 -15.97 3.14 6.58
C ASN A 26 -14.73 2.48 7.19
N TYR A 27 -13.98 3.23 8.01
CA TYR A 27 -12.81 2.74 8.70
C TYR A 27 -13.20 1.84 9.88
N ILE A 28 -12.66 0.61 9.92
CA ILE A 28 -13.01 -0.37 10.95
C ILE A 28 -11.94 -0.41 12.05
N GLY A 29 -10.67 -0.28 11.69
CA GLY A 29 -9.56 -0.31 12.66
C GLY A 29 -8.22 -0.63 12.02
N TYR A 30 -7.14 -0.41 12.77
CA TYR A 30 -5.78 -0.81 12.39
C TYR A 30 -5.35 -2.03 13.22
N TYR A 31 -4.43 -2.82 12.68
CA TYR A 31 -3.85 -3.97 13.38
C TYR A 31 -2.32 -3.97 13.37
N TYR A 32 -1.70 -3.08 12.61
CA TYR A 32 -0.25 -2.90 12.59
C TYR A 32 0.09 -1.47 12.20
N ARG A 33 1.12 -0.90 12.83
CA ARG A 33 1.66 0.43 12.53
C ARG A 33 3.15 0.47 12.84
N ILE A 34 3.94 0.99 11.92
CA ILE A 34 5.31 1.43 12.19
C ILE A 34 5.45 2.91 11.86
N ILE A 35 6.14 3.65 12.72
CA ILE A 35 6.37 5.08 12.53
C ILE A 35 7.81 5.26 12.06
N PHE A 36 8.00 5.99 10.98
CA PHE A 36 9.33 6.30 10.45
C PHE A 36 10.03 7.36 11.30
N ALA A 37 11.37 7.39 11.27
CA ALA A 37 12.18 8.33 12.01
C ALA A 37 11.69 9.78 11.86
N ASN A 38 11.77 10.52 12.97
CA ASN A 38 11.28 11.90 13.09
C ASN A 38 9.75 12.06 12.95
N ASN A 39 8.97 10.99 13.09
CA ASN A 39 7.51 10.99 13.01
C ASN A 39 6.93 11.58 11.70
N LYS A 40 7.70 11.57 10.61
CA LYS A 40 7.31 12.18 9.33
C LYS A 40 6.49 11.26 8.42
N GLY A 41 6.19 10.04 8.86
CA GLY A 41 5.35 9.11 8.13
C GLY A 41 5.19 7.79 8.87
N SER A 42 4.32 6.93 8.35
CA SER A 42 4.13 5.58 8.89
C SER A 42 3.71 4.60 7.81
N LEU A 43 3.96 3.31 8.03
CA LEU A 43 3.26 2.24 7.33
C LEU A 43 2.14 1.76 8.25
N LEU A 44 0.92 1.74 7.73
CA LEU A 44 -0.29 1.39 8.45
C LEU A 44 -0.98 0.21 7.77
N CYS A 45 -1.33 -0.82 8.54
CA CYS A 45 -2.20 -1.90 8.09
C CYS A 45 -3.57 -1.78 8.75
N ILE A 46 -4.61 -1.71 7.92
CA ILE A 46 -5.98 -1.35 8.28
C ILE A 46 -7.02 -2.31 7.70
N LYS A 47 -8.18 -2.32 8.37
CA LYS A 47 -9.43 -2.89 7.91
C LYS A 47 -10.40 -1.75 7.64
N TYR A 48 -11.06 -1.80 6.49
CA TYR A 48 -12.07 -0.81 6.13
C TYR A 48 -13.05 -1.39 5.11
N GLU A 49 -14.14 -0.69 4.90
CA GLU A 49 -15.10 -0.94 3.85
C GLU A 49 -15.11 0.25 2.89
N TRP A 50 -15.19 -0.01 1.59
CA TRP A 50 -15.26 1.01 0.55
C TRP A 50 -16.37 0.64 -0.43
N MET A 51 -17.35 1.53 -0.60
CA MET A 51 -18.53 1.31 -1.43
C MET A 51 -19.26 -0.03 -1.13
N GLY A 52 -19.42 -0.37 0.15
CA GLY A 52 -20.08 -1.62 0.57
C GLY A 52 -19.21 -2.89 0.48
N ALA A 53 -17.98 -2.78 -0.03
CA ALA A 53 -17.05 -3.91 -0.14
C ALA A 53 -15.98 -3.88 0.96
N LYS A 54 -15.84 -4.99 1.70
CA LYS A 54 -14.88 -5.09 2.81
C LYS A 54 -13.46 -5.41 2.32
N LYS A 55 -12.48 -4.65 2.83
CA LYS A 55 -11.06 -4.97 2.74
C LYS A 55 -10.53 -5.42 4.10
N LYS A 56 -10.21 -6.71 4.21
CA LYS A 56 -9.70 -7.32 5.46
C LYS A 56 -8.22 -7.00 5.73
N GLU A 57 -7.46 -6.78 4.67
CA GLU A 57 -6.02 -6.55 4.71
C GLU A 57 -5.69 -5.40 3.75
N GLY A 58 -5.79 -4.17 4.26
CA GLY A 58 -5.30 -2.97 3.59
C GLY A 58 -3.98 -2.54 4.21
N SER A 59 -3.05 -2.09 3.38
CA SER A 59 -1.76 -1.56 3.83
C SER A 59 -1.39 -0.36 2.99
N MET A 60 -0.87 0.69 3.61
CA MET A 60 -0.48 1.91 2.92
C MET A 60 0.60 2.63 3.72
N PHE A 61 1.41 3.43 3.03
CA PHE A 61 2.16 4.47 3.70
C PHE A 61 1.23 5.65 3.97
N VAL A 62 1.43 6.35 5.08
CA VAL A 62 0.63 7.50 5.51
C VAL A 62 1.57 8.63 5.89
N GLY A 63 1.31 9.83 5.36
CA GLY A 63 2.14 11.03 5.57
C GLY A 63 3.37 11.11 4.67
N THR A 64 3.64 10.06 3.88
CA THR A 64 4.65 10.03 2.82
C THR A 64 4.22 10.83 1.61
N SER A 65 5.19 11.31 0.83
CA SER A 65 4.91 11.98 -0.44
C SER A 65 4.68 10.95 -1.57
N PRO A 66 3.88 11.27 -2.60
CA PRO A 66 3.71 10.39 -3.75
C PRO A 66 5.03 10.02 -4.45
N GLU A 67 5.99 10.95 -4.45
CA GLU A 67 7.29 10.79 -5.11
C GLU A 67 8.14 9.71 -4.43
N ILE A 68 8.15 9.66 -3.08
CA ILE A 68 8.91 8.63 -2.36
C ILE A 68 8.27 7.25 -2.51
N GLU A 69 6.94 7.16 -2.52
CA GLU A 69 6.23 5.90 -2.79
C GLU A 69 6.54 5.38 -4.20
N LEU A 70 6.46 6.26 -5.20
CA LEU A 70 6.77 5.94 -6.59
C LEU A 70 8.22 5.49 -6.76
N ALA A 71 9.17 6.15 -6.10
CA ALA A 71 10.58 5.78 -6.14
C ALA A 71 10.79 4.35 -5.61
N ILE A 72 10.26 4.05 -4.42
CA ILE A 72 10.41 2.72 -3.79
C ILE A 72 9.75 1.65 -4.66
N PHE A 73 8.53 1.87 -5.14
CA PHE A 73 7.80 0.89 -5.96
C PHE A 73 8.53 0.62 -7.28
N THR A 74 9.01 1.66 -7.95
CA THR A 74 9.77 1.52 -9.20
C THR A 74 11.06 0.75 -8.98
N THR A 75 11.86 1.13 -7.97
CA THR A 75 13.13 0.46 -7.66
C THR A 75 12.90 -1.01 -7.32
N CYS A 76 11.95 -1.33 -6.45
CA CYS A 76 11.64 -2.72 -6.09
C CYS A 76 11.13 -3.53 -7.28
N PHE A 77 10.33 -2.93 -8.15
CA PHE A 77 9.85 -3.60 -9.37
C PHE A 77 11.01 -3.93 -10.30
N MET A 78 11.91 -2.97 -10.55
CA MET A 78 13.05 -3.18 -11.44
C MET A 78 14.05 -4.22 -10.92
N MET A 79 14.19 -4.32 -9.59
CA MET A 79 15.17 -5.22 -8.95
C MET A 79 14.65 -6.66 -8.76
N VAL A 80 13.40 -6.83 -8.32
CA VAL A 80 12.89 -8.14 -7.85
C VAL A 80 11.60 -8.58 -8.57
N LYS A 81 10.77 -7.66 -9.06
CA LYS A 81 9.41 -7.95 -9.59
C LYS A 81 8.59 -8.85 -8.65
N GLY A 82 8.59 -8.55 -7.35
CA GLY A 82 7.97 -9.40 -6.33
C GLY A 82 8.04 -8.80 -4.92
N ARG A 83 8.40 -9.62 -3.93
CA ARG A 83 8.61 -9.18 -2.54
C ARG A 83 10.02 -8.60 -2.40
N CYS A 84 10.09 -7.30 -2.15
CA CYS A 84 11.32 -6.52 -2.04
C CYS A 84 11.47 -5.99 -0.62
N HIS A 85 12.65 -6.15 -0.02
CA HIS A 85 12.96 -5.52 1.26
C HIS A 85 13.39 -4.07 1.04
N ALA A 86 12.86 -3.17 1.85
CA ALA A 86 13.20 -1.76 1.80
C ALA A 86 13.35 -1.20 3.22
N GLU A 87 14.14 -0.13 3.33
CA GLU A 87 14.35 0.59 4.58
C GLU A 87 14.13 2.08 4.32
N MET A 88 13.30 2.72 5.14
CA MET A 88 13.05 4.15 5.08
C MET A 88 12.82 4.69 6.48
N GLY A 89 13.50 5.80 6.80
CA GLY A 89 13.42 6.41 8.13
C GLY A 89 13.80 5.46 9.25
N GLY A 90 14.85 4.65 9.06
CA GLY A 90 15.36 3.69 10.06
C GLY A 90 14.45 2.50 10.33
N MET A 91 13.35 2.34 9.59
CA MET A 91 12.42 1.22 9.72
C MET A 91 12.48 0.35 8.48
N ARG A 92 12.52 -0.96 8.69
CA ARG A 92 12.45 -1.96 7.63
C ARG A 92 11.03 -2.41 7.38
N PHE A 93 10.71 -2.65 6.13
CA PHE A 93 9.44 -3.18 5.67
C PHE A 93 9.64 -3.90 4.35
N LYS A 94 8.60 -4.58 3.88
CA LYS A 94 8.59 -5.17 2.55
C LYS A 94 7.63 -4.41 1.65
N VAL A 95 7.91 -4.43 0.36
CA VAL A 95 7.03 -3.95 -0.69
C VAL A 95 6.74 -5.13 -1.61
N VAL A 96 5.48 -5.27 -1.98
CA VAL A 96 5.05 -6.22 -2.99
C VAL A 96 4.81 -5.44 -4.27
N THR A 97 5.49 -5.81 -5.34
CA THR A 97 5.21 -5.34 -6.70
C THR A 97 4.76 -6.51 -7.55
N VAL A 98 3.63 -6.38 -8.23
CA VAL A 98 3.09 -7.43 -9.10
C VAL A 98 3.15 -6.95 -10.55
N PRO A 99 3.85 -7.68 -11.44
CA PRO A 99 3.86 -7.37 -12.87
C PRO A 99 2.49 -7.59 -13.51
N ASN A 100 2.22 -6.89 -14.61
CA ASN A 100 1.06 -7.16 -15.43
C ASN A 100 1.18 -8.55 -16.09
N LYS A 101 0.05 -9.26 -16.23
CA LYS A 101 0.01 -10.61 -16.81
C LYS A 101 0.32 -10.62 -18.31
N ASN A 102 -0.05 -9.56 -19.01
CA ASN A 102 0.12 -9.45 -20.47
C ASN A 102 1.49 -8.86 -20.84
N ASP A 103 2.03 -7.97 -20.01
CA ASP A 103 3.36 -7.39 -20.18
C ASP A 103 4.08 -7.31 -18.83
N THR A 104 5.07 -8.17 -18.63
CA THR A 104 5.80 -8.26 -17.37
C THR A 104 6.75 -7.09 -17.12
N ASN A 105 6.85 -6.14 -18.05
CA ASN A 105 7.56 -4.87 -17.87
C ASN A 105 6.67 -3.76 -17.31
N LEU A 106 5.36 -3.99 -17.19
CA LEU A 106 4.42 -3.05 -16.59
C LEU A 106 4.06 -3.45 -15.16
N ILE A 107 3.91 -2.46 -14.27
CA ILE A 107 3.43 -2.67 -12.91
C ILE A 107 1.90 -2.78 -12.94
N CYS A 108 1.35 -3.84 -12.35
CA CYS A 108 -0.09 -4.00 -12.15
C CYS A 108 -0.54 -3.42 -10.80
N THR A 109 0.16 -3.78 -9.72
CA THR A 109 -0.09 -3.24 -8.39
C THR A 109 1.20 -3.22 -7.57
N ALA A 110 1.31 -2.24 -6.67
CA ALA A 110 2.39 -2.13 -5.71
C ALA A 110 1.85 -1.64 -4.37
N TYR A 111 2.31 -2.24 -3.27
CA TYR A 111 1.89 -1.86 -1.92
C TYR A 111 2.87 -2.33 -0.85
N PRO A 112 2.98 -1.61 0.27
CA PRO A 112 3.82 -2.05 1.38
C PRO A 112 3.15 -3.17 2.17
N ILE A 113 3.94 -4.01 2.81
CA ILE A 113 3.50 -4.98 3.82
C ILE A 113 4.48 -4.95 4.99
N ASN A 114 4.06 -5.46 6.14
CA ASN A 114 4.96 -5.62 7.28
C ASN A 114 5.99 -6.74 7.03
N GLU A 115 7.12 -6.73 7.73
CA GLU A 115 8.17 -7.74 7.55
C GLU A 115 7.75 -9.17 7.91
N THR A 116 6.73 -9.31 8.74
CA THR A 116 6.31 -10.60 9.33
C THR A 116 5.48 -11.48 8.38
N PHE A 117 5.09 -10.98 7.20
CA PHE A 117 4.29 -11.70 6.20
C PHE A 117 5.03 -11.90 4.85
#